data_AF-A0A0B5HZ57-F1
#
_entry.id   AF-A0A0B5HZ57-F1
#
_cell.length_a   1.000
_cell.length_b   1.000
_cell.length_c   1.000
_cell.angle_alpha   90.00
_cell.angle_beta   90.00
_cell.angle_gamma   90.00
#
_symmetry.space_group_name_H-M   'P 1'
#
loop_
_entity.id
_entity.type
_entity.pdbx_description
1 polymer ?
#
loop_
_entity_poly.entity_id
_entity_poly.type
_entity_poly.pdbx_seq_one_letter_code
_entity_poly.pdbx_strand_id
1 'polypeptide(L)'
;MENDSEVLEGQPCPVCGKNSLTLREMSREIPFFGLCYIFSMDCNECDYHMADVETDSNNNEPVKYTLEIESENDLNIKVVKSSQATVRIPRLADISPGPMSSGYITNVEGILSRIKNVIEAKKDDEDPAIRRKAKNQLKKIQRVLWGREKITLVIEDPTGNSAIISDKAKKG
;
A
#
# COMPACT_ATOMS: atom_id res chain seq x y z
N MET A 1 -23.05 -12.20 -8.72
CA MET A 1 -22.73 -11.00 -9.51
C MET A 1 -21.37 -11.26 -10.10
N GLU A 2 -21.33 -11.44 -11.40
CA GLU A 2 -20.13 -11.81 -12.17
C GLU A 2 -19.09 -10.69 -12.01
N ASN A 3 -17.86 -11.05 -11.65
CA ASN A 3 -16.74 -10.12 -11.73
C ASN A 3 -16.43 -9.97 -13.22
N ASP A 4 -16.93 -8.92 -13.85
CA ASP A 4 -16.47 -8.55 -15.20
C ASP A 4 -14.99 -8.22 -15.09
N SER A 5 -14.18 -9.10 -15.66
CA SER A 5 -12.74 -8.88 -15.83
C SER A 5 -12.48 -8.67 -17.31
N GLU A 6 -12.13 -7.45 -17.69
CA GLU A 6 -11.71 -7.15 -19.05
C GLU A 6 -10.22 -7.45 -19.20
N VAL A 7 -9.85 -8.13 -20.28
CA VAL A 7 -8.47 -8.49 -20.59
C VAL A 7 -8.16 -8.08 -22.01
N LEU A 8 -7.13 -7.25 -22.18
CA LEU A 8 -6.62 -6.83 -23.47
C LEU A 8 -5.19 -7.31 -23.63
N GLU A 9 -4.98 -8.26 -24.54
CA GLU A 9 -3.67 -8.83 -24.84
C GLU A 9 -3.02 -8.13 -26.04
N GLY A 10 -1.72 -8.36 -26.23
CA GLY A 10 -0.98 -7.92 -27.41
C GLY A 10 -0.78 -6.39 -27.51
N GLN A 11 -0.87 -5.67 -26.39
CA GLN A 11 -0.66 -4.22 -26.37
C GLN A 11 0.85 -3.88 -26.38
N PRO A 12 1.24 -2.71 -26.91
CA PRO A 12 2.63 -2.29 -26.91
C PRO A 12 3.12 -2.00 -25.48
N CYS A 13 4.21 -2.67 -25.08
CA CYS A 13 4.82 -2.47 -23.77
C CYS A 13 5.52 -1.10 -23.69
N PRO A 14 5.29 -0.29 -22.65
CA PRO A 14 5.94 1.03 -22.50
C PRO A 14 7.45 0.93 -22.24
N VAL A 15 7.96 -0.25 -21.87
CA VAL A 15 9.37 -0.49 -21.58
C VAL A 15 10.12 -1.05 -22.79
N CYS A 16 9.61 -2.10 -23.42
CA CYS A 16 10.32 -2.78 -24.52
C CYS A 16 9.74 -2.51 -25.92
N GLY A 17 8.58 -1.85 -26.03
CA GLY A 17 7.92 -1.52 -27.29
C GLY A 17 7.27 -2.69 -28.04
N LYS A 18 7.44 -3.93 -27.57
CA LYS A 18 6.84 -5.12 -28.17
C LYS A 18 5.35 -5.23 -27.82
N ASN A 19 4.57 -5.84 -28.72
CA ASN A 19 3.14 -6.16 -28.52
C ASN A 19 2.96 -7.38 -27.62
N SER A 20 3.48 -7.28 -26.40
CA SER A 20 3.62 -8.37 -25.42
C SER A 20 2.98 -8.03 -24.07
N LEU A 21 2.30 -6.88 -23.99
CA LEU A 21 1.66 -6.40 -22.77
C LEU A 21 0.22 -6.93 -22.69
N THR A 22 -0.15 -7.48 -21.54
CA THR A 22 -1.52 -7.82 -21.17
C THR A 22 -2.03 -6.81 -20.17
N LEU A 23 -3.13 -6.13 -20.47
CA LEU A 23 -3.84 -5.25 -19.55
C LEU A 23 -5.02 -6.01 -18.98
N ARG A 24 -5.24 -5.88 -17.67
CA ARG A 24 -6.37 -6.47 -16.96
C ARG A 24 -7.08 -5.38 -16.17
N GLU A 25 -8.39 -5.34 -16.28
CA GLU A 25 -9.26 -4.55 -15.41
C GLU A 25 -10.21 -5.48 -14.68
N MET A 26 -10.40 -5.24 -13.39
CA MET A 26 -11.35 -5.97 -12.55
C MET A 26 -12.04 -5.00 -11.62
N SER A 27 -13.37 -4.99 -11.63
CA SER A 27 -14.14 -4.29 -10.60
C SER A 27 -14.33 -5.19 -9.38
N ARG A 28 -14.28 -4.60 -8.19
CA ARG A 28 -14.48 -5.31 -6.92
C ARG A 28 -15.12 -4.41 -5.89
N GLU A 29 -16.23 -4.87 -5.32
CA GLU A 29 -16.82 -4.22 -4.14
C GLU A 29 -16.08 -4.65 -2.87
N ILE A 30 -15.54 -3.67 -2.14
CA ILE A 30 -14.88 -3.87 -0.85
C ILE A 30 -15.90 -3.55 0.25
N PRO A 31 -16.23 -4.52 1.13
CA PRO A 31 -17.16 -4.29 2.23
C PRO A 31 -16.78 -3.05 3.06
N PHE A 32 -17.77 -2.22 3.38
CA PHE A 32 -17.63 -0.98 4.16
C PHE A 32 -16.81 0.14 3.50
N PHE A 33 -16.36 -0.04 2.25
CA PHE A 33 -15.62 0.98 1.50
C PHE A 33 -16.31 1.35 0.19
N GLY A 34 -16.70 0.37 -0.61
CA GLY A 34 -17.40 0.58 -1.88
C GLY A 34 -16.70 -0.08 -3.07
N LEU A 35 -17.06 0.35 -4.27
CA LEU A 35 -16.56 -0.19 -5.52
C LEU A 35 -15.14 0.31 -5.82
N CYS A 36 -14.25 -0.62 -6.17
CA CYS A 36 -12.89 -0.34 -6.62
C CYS A 36 -12.64 -0.97 -7.98
N TYR A 37 -11.78 -0.34 -8.77
CA TYR A 37 -11.28 -0.83 -10.05
C TYR A 37 -9.81 -1.18 -9.89
N ILE A 38 -9.46 -2.42 -10.21
CA ILE A 38 -8.13 -2.97 -10.08
C ILE A 38 -7.57 -3.12 -11.50
N PHE A 39 -6.45 -2.47 -11.75
CA PHE A 39 -5.75 -2.52 -13.03
C PHE A 39 -4.44 -3.27 -12.88
N SER A 40 -4.08 -4.11 -13.84
CA SER A 40 -2.73 -4.64 -13.98
C SER A 40 -2.22 -4.60 -15.40
N MET A 41 -0.92 -4.44 -15.55
CA MET A 41 -0.20 -4.53 -16.82
C MET A 41 0.96 -5.50 -16.64
N ASP A 42 1.02 -6.54 -17.47
CA ASP A 42 2.01 -7.60 -17.39
C ASP A 42 2.64 -7.83 -18.76
N CYS A 43 3.96 -7.73 -18.86
CA CYS A 43 4.70 -7.99 -20.10
C CYS A 43 5.45 -9.32 -20.00
N ASN A 44 5.15 -10.26 -20.90
CA ASN A 44 5.79 -11.58 -20.91
C ASN A 44 7.19 -11.61 -21.59
N GLU A 45 7.68 -10.46 -22.06
CA GLU A 45 8.97 -10.34 -22.77
C GLU A 45 10.07 -9.62 -21.98
N CYS A 46 9.71 -8.72 -21.06
CA CYS A 46 10.70 -7.89 -20.35
C CYS A 46 10.42 -7.73 -18.84
N ASP A 47 9.57 -8.59 -18.27
CA ASP A 47 9.19 -8.62 -16.85
C ASP A 47 8.61 -7.31 -16.30
N TYR A 48 8.12 -6.43 -17.18
CA TYR A 48 7.43 -5.22 -16.76
C TYR A 48 6.09 -5.61 -16.13
N HIS A 49 5.89 -5.16 -14.89
CA HIS A 49 4.65 -5.31 -14.14
C HIS A 49 4.24 -3.98 -13.52
N MET A 50 2.96 -3.64 -13.62
CA MET A 50 2.34 -2.51 -12.94
C MET A 50 0.98 -2.93 -12.42
N ALA A 51 0.61 -2.47 -11.24
CA ALA A 51 -0.74 -2.63 -10.71
C ALA A 51 -1.17 -1.34 -10.03
N ASP A 52 -2.44 -0.99 -10.21
CA ASP A 52 -3.08 0.18 -9.61
C ASP A 52 -4.48 -0.17 -9.12
N VAL A 53 -4.94 0.60 -8.14
CA VAL A 53 -6.31 0.52 -7.62
C VAL A 53 -6.88 1.92 -7.62
N GLU A 54 -7.92 2.09 -8.42
CA GLU A 54 -8.73 3.30 -8.43
C GLU A 54 -10.08 3.02 -7.75
N THR A 55 -10.71 4.09 -7.28
CA THR A 55 -11.98 4.03 -6.57
C THR A 55 -12.94 4.98 -7.28
N ASP A 56 -14.23 4.64 -7.30
CA ASP A 56 -15.23 5.57 -7.83
C ASP A 56 -15.33 6.79 -6.90
N SER A 57 -14.63 7.87 -7.25
CA SER A 57 -14.35 8.98 -6.34
C SER A 57 -14.66 10.33 -6.93
N ASN A 58 -15.90 10.53 -7.37
CA ASN A 58 -16.39 11.88 -7.59
C ASN A 58 -16.78 12.50 -6.23
N ASN A 59 -15.89 13.34 -5.68
CA ASN A 59 -16.10 14.22 -4.52
C ASN A 59 -15.97 13.63 -3.10
N ASN A 60 -14.98 12.76 -2.84
CA ASN A 60 -14.65 12.41 -1.45
C ASN A 60 -13.92 13.57 -0.74
N GLU A 61 -14.23 13.79 0.54
CA GLU A 61 -13.47 14.70 1.41
C GLU A 61 -12.11 14.07 1.78
N PRO A 62 -11.07 14.89 2.07
CA PRO A 62 -9.82 14.39 2.62
C PRO A 62 -10.06 13.53 3.86
N VAL A 63 -9.35 12.41 3.98
CA VAL A 63 -9.51 11.48 5.10
C VAL A 63 -8.20 11.26 5.84
N LYS A 64 -8.31 11.12 7.16
CA LYS A 64 -7.21 10.64 8.00
C LYS A 64 -7.65 9.42 8.81
N TYR A 65 -7.02 8.29 8.58
CA TYR A 65 -7.19 7.09 9.39
C TYR A 65 -6.03 6.94 10.37
N THR A 66 -6.35 6.64 11.63
CA THR A 66 -5.39 6.25 12.66
C THR A 66 -5.78 4.90 13.25
N LEU A 67 -4.85 3.93 13.21
CA LEU A 67 -5.03 2.59 13.75
C LEU A 67 -3.92 2.28 14.76
N GLU A 68 -4.28 1.80 15.94
CA GLU A 68 -3.34 1.21 16.88
C GLU A 68 -3.26 -0.30 16.63
N ILE A 69 -2.06 -0.78 16.32
CA ILE A 69 -1.74 -2.18 16.07
C ILE A 69 -1.21 -2.74 17.38
N GLU A 70 -1.94 -3.68 17.97
CA GLU A 70 -1.66 -4.18 19.32
C GLU A 70 -1.42 -5.68 19.37
N SER A 71 -1.82 -6.40 18.33
CA SER A 71 -1.79 -7.86 18.27
C SER A 71 -1.50 -8.38 16.86
N GLU A 72 -1.13 -9.65 16.76
CA GLU A 72 -0.95 -10.33 15.46
C GLU A 72 -2.24 -10.34 14.63
N ASN A 73 -3.42 -10.37 15.27
CA ASN A 73 -4.70 -10.29 14.57
C ASN A 73 -4.87 -8.97 13.81
N ASP A 74 -4.34 -7.87 14.35
CA ASP A 74 -4.42 -6.56 13.71
C ASP A 74 -3.60 -6.50 12.41
N LEU A 75 -2.63 -7.40 12.22
CA LEU A 75 -1.84 -7.50 10.99
C LEU A 75 -2.69 -7.88 9.76
N ASN A 76 -3.83 -8.55 10.00
CA ASN A 76 -4.76 -8.99 8.96
C ASN A 76 -5.79 -7.90 8.57
N ILE A 77 -5.82 -6.77 9.26
CA ILE A 77 -6.74 -5.67 8.95
C ILE A 77 -6.46 -5.19 7.53
N LYS A 78 -7.50 -5.15 6.69
CA LYS A 78 -7.37 -4.69 5.30
C LYS A 78 -7.14 -3.19 5.24
N VAL A 79 -6.29 -2.79 4.31
CA VAL A 79 -5.93 -1.41 4.01
C VAL A 79 -6.11 -1.18 2.53
N VAL A 80 -6.87 -0.17 2.17
CA VAL A 80 -6.91 0.40 0.81
C VAL A 80 -6.10 1.69 0.87
N LYS A 81 -5.04 1.78 0.06
CA LYS A 81 -4.23 2.99 -0.08
C LYS A 81 -4.40 3.50 -1.50
N SER A 82 -4.77 4.77 -1.67
CA SER A 82 -4.78 5.43 -2.98
C SER A 82 -3.36 5.84 -3.41
N SER A 83 -3.18 6.17 -4.69
CA SER A 83 -1.91 6.69 -5.24
C SER A 83 -1.46 7.99 -4.57
N GLN A 84 -2.38 8.81 -4.03
CA GLN A 84 -2.11 10.11 -3.42
C GLN A 84 -1.92 10.06 -1.90
N ALA A 85 -2.16 8.92 -1.26
CA ALA A 85 -2.11 8.84 0.19
C ALA A 85 -0.69 8.78 0.74
N THR A 86 -0.48 9.43 1.88
CA THR A 86 0.72 9.29 2.70
C THR A 86 0.48 8.27 3.81
N VAL A 87 1.36 7.29 3.92
CA VAL A 87 1.35 6.31 5.00
C VAL A 87 2.42 6.69 6.01
N ARG A 88 2.08 6.80 7.29
CA ARG A 88 3.02 7.14 8.37
C ARG A 88 2.98 6.12 9.48
N ILE A 89 4.16 5.79 9.97
CA ILE A 89 4.31 5.11 11.26
C ILE A 89 5.15 6.02 12.15
N PRO A 90 4.53 6.79 13.07
CA PRO A 90 5.22 7.79 13.86
C PRO A 90 6.47 7.21 14.52
N ARG A 91 7.59 7.94 14.40
CA ARG A 91 8.93 7.57 14.93
C ARG A 91 9.63 6.40 14.20
N LEU A 92 9.00 5.79 13.19
CA LEU A 92 9.65 4.83 12.29
C LEU A 92 9.99 5.46 10.93
N ALA A 93 8.99 5.60 10.06
CA ALA A 93 9.14 6.09 8.71
C ALA A 93 7.79 6.52 8.11
N ASP A 94 7.88 7.35 7.08
CA ASP A 94 6.75 7.82 6.29
C ASP A 94 6.97 7.43 4.83
N ILE A 95 5.89 7.08 4.14
CA ILE A 95 5.84 6.79 2.70
C ILE A 95 4.85 7.78 2.09
N SER A 96 5.41 8.87 1.55
CA SER A 96 4.67 9.86 0.77
C SER A 96 4.46 9.38 -0.67
N PRO A 97 3.41 9.86 -1.36
CA PRO A 97 3.25 9.61 -2.78
C PRO A 97 4.43 10.19 -3.58
N GLY A 98 4.87 9.44 -4.59
CA GLY A 98 5.85 9.87 -5.59
C GLY A 98 5.30 9.69 -7.01
N PRO A 99 6.08 10.01 -8.05
CA PRO A 99 5.60 9.97 -9.45
C PRO A 99 5.09 8.61 -9.93
N MET A 100 5.62 7.53 -9.33
CA MET A 100 5.24 6.14 -9.63
C MET A 100 4.36 5.52 -8.54
N SER A 101 3.72 6.35 -7.70
CA SER A 101 2.85 5.86 -6.63
C SER A 101 1.55 5.32 -7.21
N SER A 102 1.24 4.07 -6.93
CA SER A 102 -0.04 3.46 -7.26
C SER A 102 -0.87 3.17 -6.02
N GLY A 103 -2.18 3.13 -6.22
CA GLY A 103 -3.12 2.57 -5.29
C GLY A 103 -3.00 1.06 -5.19
N TYR A 104 -3.33 0.51 -4.02
CA TYR A 104 -3.32 -0.93 -3.79
C TYR A 104 -4.18 -1.31 -2.60
N ILE A 105 -4.63 -2.56 -2.63
CA ILE A 105 -5.31 -3.22 -1.50
C ILE A 105 -4.30 -4.16 -0.84
N THR A 106 -4.15 -4.04 0.47
CA THR A 106 -3.23 -4.89 1.25
C THR A 106 -3.79 -5.11 2.66
N ASN A 107 -2.97 -5.65 3.55
CA ASN A 107 -3.21 -5.71 4.98
C ASN A 107 -2.17 -4.86 5.75
N VAL A 108 -2.38 -4.69 7.05
CA VAL A 108 -1.41 -3.99 7.92
C VAL A 108 -0.02 -4.61 7.85
N GLU A 109 0.09 -5.93 7.76
CA GLU A 109 1.36 -6.63 7.55
C GLU A 109 2.09 -6.15 6.29
N GLY A 110 1.39 -6.04 5.16
CA GLY A 110 1.94 -5.57 3.89
C GLY A 110 2.43 -4.13 3.97
N ILE A 111 1.73 -3.26 4.71
CA ILE A 111 2.19 -1.90 5.00
C ILE A 111 3.49 -1.93 5.83
N LEU A 112 3.54 -2.75 6.89
CA LEU A 112 4.73 -2.88 7.73
C LEU A 112 5.92 -3.43 6.95
N SER A 113 5.69 -4.37 6.02
CA SER A 113 6.71 -4.91 5.13
C SER A 113 7.29 -3.84 4.20
N ARG A 114 6.44 -2.99 3.60
CA ARG A 114 6.90 -1.85 2.79
C ARG A 114 7.73 -0.85 3.60
N ILE A 115 7.29 -0.53 4.82
CA ILE A 115 8.04 0.34 5.75
C ILE A 115 9.38 -0.31 6.13
N LYS A 116 9.38 -1.62 6.40
CA LYS A 116 10.60 -2.38 6.69
C LYS A 116 11.62 -2.23 5.56
N ASN A 117 11.21 -2.40 4.31
CA ASN A 117 12.10 -2.26 3.14
C ASN A 117 12.74 -0.86 3.06
N VAL A 118 11.96 0.20 3.32
CA VAL A 118 12.47 1.58 3.35
C VAL A 118 13.54 1.77 4.45
N ILE A 119 13.36 1.11 5.60
CA ILE A 119 14.31 1.18 6.71
C ILE A 119 15.53 0.27 6.45
N GLU A 120 15.35 -0.87 5.80
CA GLU A 120 16.45 -1.78 5.42
C GLU A 120 17.45 -1.11 4.49
N ALA A 121 16.99 -0.27 3.55
CA ALA A 121 17.87 0.53 2.69
C ALA A 121 18.83 1.45 3.48
N LYS A 122 18.50 1.79 4.73
CA LYS A 122 19.32 2.64 5.62
C LYS A 122 20.22 1.85 6.56
N LYS A 123 20.19 0.51 6.50
CA LYS A 123 20.94 -0.37 7.42
C LYS A 123 22.45 -0.30 7.21
N ASP A 124 22.87 -0.07 5.97
CA ASP A 124 24.27 -0.05 5.54
C ASP A 124 24.76 1.36 5.15
N ASP A 125 24.03 2.39 5.60
CA ASP A 125 24.39 3.80 5.44
C ASP A 125 25.81 4.10 5.95
N GLU A 126 26.48 5.12 5.38
CA GLU A 126 27.83 5.48 5.81
C GLU A 126 27.83 6.07 7.24
N ASP A 127 26.77 6.78 7.63
CA ASP A 127 26.61 7.36 8.95
C ASP A 127 26.29 6.28 10.00
N PRO A 128 27.17 6.05 11.00
CA PRO A 128 26.92 5.10 12.09
C PRO A 128 25.63 5.38 12.87
N ALA A 129 25.21 6.63 13.02
CA ALA A 129 23.99 7.00 13.71
C ALA A 129 22.75 6.56 12.95
N ILE A 130 22.74 6.73 11.62
CA ILE A 130 21.65 6.27 10.74
C ILE A 130 21.56 4.75 10.77
N ARG A 131 22.68 4.04 10.59
CA ARG A 131 22.72 2.57 10.66
C ARG A 131 22.19 2.03 11.99
N ARG A 132 22.63 2.62 13.11
CA ARG A 132 22.18 2.21 14.45
C ARG A 132 20.67 2.43 14.61
N LYS A 133 20.17 3.57 14.14
CA LYS A 133 18.73 3.87 14.15
C LYS A 133 17.96 2.86 13.33
N ALA A 134 18.36 2.59 12.09
CA ALA A 134 17.73 1.62 11.19
C ALA A 134 17.65 0.23 11.83
N LYS A 135 18.77 -0.28 12.38
CA LYS A 135 18.79 -1.59 13.08
C LYS A 135 17.82 -1.66 14.26
N ASN A 136 17.71 -0.59 15.04
CA ASN A 136 16.76 -0.54 16.17
C ASN A 136 15.31 -0.49 15.69
N GLN A 137 15.04 0.27 14.61
CA GLN A 137 13.72 0.36 14.00
C GLN A 137 13.27 -0.98 13.41
N LEU A 138 14.17 -1.73 12.74
CA LEU A 138 13.89 -3.07 12.24
C LEU A 138 13.55 -4.06 13.36
N LYS A 139 14.28 -4.01 14.49
CA LYS A 139 13.95 -4.83 15.67
C LYS A 139 12.57 -4.49 16.22
N LYS A 140 12.20 -3.21 16.25
CA LYS A 140 10.87 -2.76 16.68
C LYS A 140 9.78 -3.30 15.74
N ILE A 141 9.94 -3.21 14.42
CA ILE A 141 8.99 -3.79 13.46
C ILE A 141 8.84 -5.29 13.69
N GLN A 142 9.94 -6.02 13.89
CA GLN A 142 9.88 -7.46 14.15
C GLN A 142 9.09 -7.78 15.43
N ARG A 143 9.23 -6.98 16.49
CA ARG A 143 8.44 -7.15 17.72
C ARG A 143 6.95 -6.87 17.50
N VAL A 144 6.60 -5.89 16.67
CA VAL A 144 5.21 -5.62 16.28
C VAL A 144 4.63 -6.81 15.50
N LEU A 145 5.39 -7.38 14.55
CA LEU A 145 4.97 -8.55 13.78
C LEU A 145 4.74 -9.80 14.65
N TRP A 146 5.37 -9.89 15.81
CA TRP A 146 5.15 -10.95 16.80
C TRP A 146 4.12 -10.57 17.88
N GLY A 147 3.38 -9.47 17.72
CA GLY A 147 2.42 -8.99 18.71
C GLY A 147 3.04 -8.59 20.06
N ARG A 148 4.35 -8.35 20.13
CA ARG A 148 5.09 -8.05 21.36
C ARG A 148 5.28 -6.56 21.62
N GLU A 149 4.94 -5.72 20.66
CA GLU A 149 5.06 -4.26 20.78
C GLU A 149 3.92 -3.59 20.00
N LYS A 150 3.37 -2.52 20.56
CA LYS A 150 2.32 -1.73 19.91
C LYS A 150 2.90 -0.67 18.98
N ILE A 151 2.16 -0.35 17.93
CA ILE A 151 2.51 0.77 17.05
C ILE A 151 1.28 1.41 16.41
N THR A 152 1.41 2.68 16.02
CA THR A 152 0.34 3.42 15.36
C THR A 152 0.61 3.50 13.87
N LEU A 153 -0.37 3.11 13.06
CA LEU A 153 -0.43 3.34 11.63
C LEU A 153 -1.34 4.55 11.36
N VAL A 154 -0.87 5.48 10.53
CA VAL A 154 -1.65 6.63 10.07
C VAL A 154 -1.67 6.65 8.54
N ILE A 155 -2.84 6.85 7.95
CA ILE A 155 -3.01 7.08 6.51
C ILE A 155 -3.69 8.43 6.34
N GLU A 156 -3.04 9.34 5.64
CA GLU A 156 -3.58 10.65 5.26
C GLU A 156 -3.75 10.67 3.76
N ASP A 157 -4.99 10.84 3.29
CA ASP A 157 -5.30 10.85 1.87
C ASP A 157 -6.07 12.12 1.49
N PRO A 158 -5.46 13.04 0.73
CA PRO A 158 -6.10 14.27 0.32
C PRO A 158 -7.27 14.05 -0.66
N THR A 159 -7.35 12.90 -1.33
CA THR A 159 -8.44 12.61 -2.27
C THR A 159 -9.58 11.81 -1.65
N GLY A 160 -9.44 11.37 -0.40
CA GLY A 160 -10.48 10.61 0.30
C GLY A 160 -10.59 9.13 -0.12
N ASN A 161 -9.65 8.62 -0.92
CA ASN A 161 -9.74 7.32 -1.61
C ASN A 161 -8.99 6.18 -0.91
N SER A 162 -8.68 6.36 0.38
CA SER A 162 -8.02 5.37 1.21
C SER A 162 -8.92 4.95 2.35
N ALA A 163 -8.69 3.75 2.88
CA ALA A 163 -9.42 3.24 4.04
C ALA A 163 -8.62 2.20 4.83
N ILE A 164 -8.95 2.11 6.11
CA ILE A 164 -8.58 0.98 6.97
C ILE A 164 -9.89 0.29 7.36
N ILE A 165 -10.05 -0.97 6.93
CA ILE A 165 -11.32 -1.70 7.07
C ILE A 165 -11.37 -2.38 8.44
N SER A 166 -11.62 -1.58 9.48
CA SER A 166 -11.75 -2.05 10.86
C SER A 166 -12.45 -1.02 11.74
N ASP A 167 -13.30 -1.48 12.66
CA ASP A 167 -13.90 -0.64 13.70
C ASP A 167 -12.86 -0.03 14.67
N LYS A 168 -11.65 -0.59 14.72
CA LYS A 168 -10.53 -0.02 15.49
C LYS A 168 -9.95 1.25 14.85
N ALA A 169 -10.20 1.48 13.56
CA ALA A 169 -9.65 2.62 12.85
C ALA A 169 -10.44 3.88 13.18
N LYS A 170 -9.74 4.92 13.65
CA LYS A 170 -10.32 6.24 13.88
C LYS A 170 -10.21 7.04 12.59
N LYS A 171 -11.35 7.37 11.98
CA LYS A 171 -11.45 8.29 10.86
C LYS A 171 -11.64 9.71 11.39
N GLY A 172 -10.87 10.65 10.87
CA GLY A 172 -11.05 12.09 11.07
C GLY A 172 -10.63 12.86 9.84
#